data_AF-A0A5K7ZM04-F1
#
_entry.id   AF-A0A5K7ZM04-F1
#
_cell.length_a   1.000
_cell.length_b   1.000
_cell.length_c   1.000
_cell.angle_alpha   90.00
_cell.angle_beta   90.00
_cell.angle_gamma   90.00
#
_symmetry.space_group_name_H-M   'P 1'
#
loop_
_entity.id
_entity.type
_entity.pdbx_description
1 polymer ?
#
loop_
_entity_poly.entity_id
_entity_poly.type
_entity_poly.pdbx_seq_one_letter_code
_entity_poly.pdbx_strand_id
1 'polypeptide(L)'
;MQKRPITVSYIFFYLLFSEDAWRIAAGFVGAVLLGPLVAQSRELTQAAEVVVWLMIMVIGWSVTAWPARKITAALRRSVKQASR
;
A
#
# COMPACT_ATOMS: atom_id res chain seq x y z
N MET A 1 -16.60 4.69 -25.82
CA MET A 1 -16.18 4.63 -24.40
C MET A 1 -16.41 6.00 -23.77
N GLN A 2 -17.52 6.18 -23.04
CA GLN A 2 -17.83 7.45 -22.36
C GLN A 2 -16.81 7.63 -21.22
N LYS A 3 -15.89 8.59 -21.37
CA LYS A 3 -14.91 8.93 -20.32
C LYS A 3 -15.69 9.45 -19.11
N ARG A 4 -15.79 8.65 -18.06
CA ARG A 4 -16.42 9.09 -16.80
C ARG A 4 -15.64 10.31 -16.29
N PRO A 5 -16.33 11.36 -15.81
CA PRO A 5 -15.64 12.54 -15.30
C PRO A 5 -14.73 12.13 -14.14
N ILE A 6 -13.43 12.41 -14.29
CA ILE A 6 -12.42 12.14 -13.25
C ILE A 6 -12.72 13.09 -12.09
N THR A 7 -13.49 12.60 -11.13
CA THR A 7 -13.88 13.33 -9.93
C THR A 7 -13.00 12.85 -8.76
N VAL A 8 -12.75 13.69 -7.76
CA VAL A 8 -11.95 13.32 -6.57
C VAL A 8 -12.47 12.04 -5.92
N SER A 9 -13.79 11.91 -5.78
CA SER A 9 -14.42 10.68 -5.27
C SER A 9 -14.11 9.46 -6.14
N TYR A 10 -14.06 9.62 -7.47
CA TYR A 10 -13.71 8.53 -8.36
C TYR A 10 -12.28 8.04 -8.13
N ILE A 11 -11.32 8.96 -7.98
CA ILE A 11 -9.92 8.62 -7.67
C ILE A 11 -9.81 7.93 -6.31
N PHE A 12 -10.51 8.45 -5.30
CA PHE A 12 -10.51 7.87 -3.96
C PHE A 12 -11.04 6.43 -3.97
N PHE A 13 -12.22 6.19 -4.55
CA PHE A 13 -12.77 4.84 -4.65
C PHE A 13 -11.91 3.95 -5.54
N TYR A 14 -11.35 4.48 -6.62
CA TYR A 14 -10.45 3.71 -7.49
C TYR A 14 -9.22 3.21 -6.74
N LEU A 15 -8.58 4.06 -5.93
CA LEU A 15 -7.47 3.67 -5.06
C LEU A 15 -7.93 2.69 -3.97
N LEU A 16 -9.07 2.94 -3.33
CA LEU A 16 -9.61 2.08 -2.27
C LEU A 16 -9.96 0.66 -2.76
N PHE A 17 -10.41 0.52 -4.01
CA PHE A 17 -10.68 -0.78 -4.63
C PHE A 17 -9.47 -1.38 -5.37
N SER A 18 -8.33 -0.69 -5.41
CA SER A 18 -7.12 -1.18 -6.06
C SER A 18 -6.25 -1.98 -5.09
N GLU A 19 -6.01 -3.24 -5.40
CA GLU A 19 -5.11 -4.10 -4.63
C GLU A 19 -3.68 -3.53 -4.55
N ASP A 20 -3.20 -2.92 -5.64
CA ASP A 20 -1.85 -2.35 -5.69
C ASP A 20 -1.71 -1.11 -4.81
N ALA A 21 -2.77 -0.30 -4.67
CA ALA A 21 -2.75 0.85 -3.77
C ALA A 21 -2.59 0.40 -2.30
N TRP A 22 -3.27 -0.67 -1.89
CA TRP A 22 -3.11 -1.25 -0.55
C TRP A 22 -1.72 -1.84 -0.32
N ARG A 23 -1.12 -2.48 -1.32
CA ARG A 23 0.24 -3.03 -1.22
C ARG A 23 1.27 -1.91 -1.08
N ILE A 24 1.13 -0.83 -1.86
CA ILE A 24 2.02 0.35 -1.78
C ILE A 24 1.86 1.03 -0.42
N ALA A 25 0.63 1.24 0.04
CA ALA A 25 0.37 1.82 1.35
C ALA A 25 0.99 0.97 2.47
N ALA A 26 0.85 -0.36 2.42
CA ALA A 26 1.41 -1.24 3.43
C ALA A 26 2.94 -1.33 3.37
N GLY A 27 3.55 -1.32 2.18
CA GLY A 27 4.99 -1.20 2.01
C GLY A 27 5.54 0.12 2.57
N PHE A 28 4.85 1.23 2.32
CA PHE A 28 5.19 2.54 2.87
C PHE A 28 5.08 2.57 4.39
N VAL A 29 3.98 2.07 4.95
CA VAL A 29 3.79 1.95 6.42
C VAL A 29 4.90 1.08 7.03
N GLY A 30 5.24 -0.04 6.39
CA GLY A 30 6.34 -0.90 6.81
C GLY A 30 7.69 -0.17 6.81
N ALA A 31 7.98 0.59 5.76
CA ALA A 31 9.21 1.39 5.66
C ALA A 31 9.28 2.49 6.72
N VAL A 32 8.18 3.21 6.98
CA VAL A 32 8.16 4.28 7.99
C VAL A 32 8.29 3.73 9.42
N LEU A 33 7.68 2.58 9.71
CA LEU A 33 7.74 1.99 11.05
C LEU A 33 9.05 1.24 11.29
N LEU A 34 9.47 0.39 10.34
CA LEU A 34 10.64 -0.47 10.51
C LEU A 34 11.94 0.18 10.01
N GLY A 35 11.86 1.15 9.10
CA GLY A 35 13.01 1.91 8.58
C GLY A 35 13.86 2.52 9.68
N PRO A 36 13.32 3.37 10.58
CA PRO A 36 14.11 3.96 11.66
C PRO A 36 14.60 2.90 12.66
N LEU A 37 13.79 1.88 12.97
CA LEU A 37 14.19 0.77 13.86
C LEU A 37 15.41 0.00 13.33
N VAL A 38 15.48 -0.24 12.02
CA VAL A 38 16.57 -1.00 11.39
C VAL A 38 17.76 -0.09 11.09
N ALA A 39 17.52 1.13 10.61
CA ALA A 39 18.58 2.06 10.21
C ALA A 39 19.34 2.66 11.41
N GLN A 40 18.66 3.05 12.49
CA GLN A 40 19.31 3.66 13.66
C GLN A 40 20.21 2.68 14.42
N SER A 41 19.99 1.37 14.26
CA SER A 41 20.76 0.33 14.95
C SER A 41 22.16 0.10 14.38
N ARG A 42 22.49 0.70 13.24
CA ARG A 42 23.76 0.49 12.54
C ARG A 42 24.35 1.85 12.19
N GLU A 43 25.65 2.04 12.42
CA GLU A 43 26.39 3.20 11.88
C GLU A 43 26.49 3.10 10.36
N LEU A 44 25.36 3.30 9.68
CA LEU A 44 25.25 3.25 8.24
C LEU A 44 25.53 4.64 7.67
N THR A 45 26.19 4.66 6.52
CA THR A 45 26.22 5.86 5.69
C THR A 45 24.82 6.17 5.18
N GLN A 46 24.52 7.45 4.98
CA GLN A 46 23.19 7.92 4.55
C GLN A 46 22.68 7.21 3.28
N ALA A 47 23.60 6.85 2.36
CA ALA A 47 23.25 6.08 1.17
C ALA A 47 22.80 4.64 1.49
N ALA A 48 23.46 3.97 2.43
CA ALA A 48 23.11 2.62 2.86
C ALA A 48 21.77 2.60 3.62
N GLU A 49 21.48 3.64 4.41
CA GLU A 49 20.20 3.81 5.07
C GLU A 49 19.05 3.90 4.06
N VAL A 50 19.17 4.72 3.01
CA VAL A 50 18.15 4.84 1.96
C VAL A 50 17.89 3.49 1.27
N VAL A 51 18.93 2.69 1.03
CA VAL A 51 18.79 1.35 0.44
C VAL A 51 18.01 0.42 1.37
N VAL A 52 18.30 0.44 2.68
CA VAL A 52 17.57 -0.36 3.68
C VAL A 52 16.09 0.02 3.70
N TRP A 53 15.79 1.32 3.65
CA TRP A 53 14.40 1.81 3.55
C TRP A 53 13.68 1.28 2.30
N LEU A 54 14.34 1.31 1.14
CA LEU A 54 13.80 0.76 -0.10
C LEU A 54 13.58 -0.75 -0.01
N MET A 55 14.51 -1.49 0.59
CA MET A 55 14.38 -2.94 0.80
C MET A 55 13.18 -3.26 1.69
N ILE A 56 13.03 -2.56 2.81
CA ILE A 56 11.88 -2.74 3.72
C ILE A 56 10.57 -2.42 3.01
N MET A 57 10.55 -1.35 2.20
CA MET A 57 9.37 -0.98 1.41
C MET A 57 8.98 -2.10 0.43
N VAL A 58 9.95 -2.66 -0.31
CA VAL A 58 9.71 -3.75 -1.27
C VAL A 58 9.29 -5.05 -0.58
N ILE A 59 9.90 -5.38 0.55
CA ILE A 59 9.53 -6.56 1.35
C ILE A 59 8.11 -6.38 1.89
N GLY A 60 7.79 -5.23 2.49
CA GLY A 60 6.46 -4.90 2.98
C GLY A 60 5.41 -4.97 1.85
N TRP A 61 5.70 -4.42 0.68
CA TRP A 61 4.84 -4.50 -0.51
C TRP A 61 4.63 -5.93 -1.02
N SER A 62 5.65 -6.78 -0.90
CA SER A 62 5.61 -8.18 -1.36
C SER A 62 4.82 -9.07 -0.40
N VAL A 63 5.07 -8.95 0.91
CA VAL A 63 4.41 -9.74 1.96
C VAL A 63 2.93 -9.38 2.10
N THR A 64 2.57 -8.13 1.80
CA THR A 64 1.20 -7.63 1.97
C THR A 64 0.26 -7.95 0.80
N ALA A 65 0.71 -8.69 -0.21
CA ALA A 65 -0.13 -9.12 -1.33
C ALA A 65 -1.38 -9.90 -0.87
N TRP A 66 -1.22 -10.81 0.09
CA TRP A 66 -2.34 -11.59 0.61
C TRP A 66 -3.35 -10.78 1.46
N PRO A 67 -2.93 -9.96 2.44
CA PRO A 67 -3.86 -9.12 3.18
C PRO A 67 -4.50 -8.04 2.30
N ALA A 68 -3.77 -7.45 1.35
CA ALA A 68 -4.34 -6.52 0.38
C ALA A 68 -5.49 -7.15 -0.41
N ARG A 69 -5.32 -8.39 -0.91
CA ARG A 69 -6.40 -9.15 -1.57
C ARG A 69 -7.63 -9.31 -0.70
N LYS A 70 -7.45 -9.61 0.58
CA LYS A 70 -8.57 -9.78 1.52
C LYS A 70 -9.34 -8.48 1.74
N ILE A 71 -8.64 -7.36 1.93
CA ILE A 71 -9.26 -6.04 2.10
C ILE A 71 -10.09 -5.68 0.87
N THR A 72 -9.51 -5.81 -0.32
CA THR A 72 -10.20 -5.51 -1.58
C THR A 72 -11.41 -6.43 -1.81
N ALA A 73 -11.27 -7.72 -1.49
CA ALA A 73 -12.38 -8.68 -1.60
C ALA A 73 -13.51 -8.40 -0.60
N ALA A 74 -13.18 -8.00 0.63
CA ALA A 74 -14.16 -7.62 1.65
C ALA A 74 -14.93 -6.36 1.22
N LEU A 75 -14.22 -5.31 0.80
CA LEU A 75 -14.82 -4.08 0.28
C LEU A 75 -15.75 -4.37 -0.91
N ARG A 76 -15.33 -5.22 -1.84
CA ARG A 76 -16.16 -5.60 -3.00
C ARG A 76 -17.41 -6.36 -2.60
N ARG A 77 -17.35 -7.21 -1.56
CA ARG A 77 -18.52 -7.89 -0.99
C ARG A 77 -19.49 -6.92 -0.33
N SER A 78 -18.99 -5.96 0.44
CA SER A 78 -19.81 -4.94 1.09
C SER A 78 -20.57 -4.07 0.08
N VAL A 79 -19.91 -3.66 -1.01
CA VAL A 79 -20.61 -2.93 -2.10
C VAL A 79 -21.68 -3.77 -2.76
N LYS A 80 -21.40 -5.05 -3.03
CA LYS A 80 -22.39 -5.96 -3.62
C LYS A 80 -23.60 -6.21 -2.70
N GLN A 81 -23.40 -6.18 -1.39
CA GLN A 81 -24.49 -6.26 -0.42
C GLN A 81 -25.30 -4.96 -0.35
N ALA A 82 -24.64 -3.80 -0.40
CA ALA A 82 -25.32 -2.51 -0.39
C ALA A 82 -26.09 -2.20 -1.69
N SER A 83 -25.77 -2.90 -2.79
CA SER A 83 -26.48 -2.77 -4.08
C SER A 83 -27.66 -3.74 -4.23
N ARG A 84 -27.95 -4.57 -3.23
CA ARG A 84 -29.15 -5.42 -3.16
C ARG A 84 -30.21 -4.75 -2.31
#